data_AF-A0ABD5U6A9-F1
#
_entry.id   AF-A0ABD5U6A9-F1
#
_cell.length_a   1.000
_cell.length_b   1.000
_cell.length_c   1.000
_cell.angle_alpha   90.00
_cell.angle_beta   90.00
_cell.angle_gamma   90.00
#
_symmetry.space_group_name_H-M   'P 1'
#
loop_
_entity.id
_entity.type
_entity.pdbx_description
1 polymer ?
#
loop_
_entity_poly.entity_id
_entity_poly.type
_entity_poly.pdbx_seq_one_letter_code
_entity_poly.pdbx_strand_id
1 'polypeptide(L)'
;YAVQNHRTLARHEEENGPVVVEDGKTWLLHGTPRQKYELLNFELEVLSYLQVERGPLRAELKATLESGETFEKPIEPKVFNRKDRFDDEILGERFGTKFNIPQLGDRTPFVKDLLDALRMWVDQQDAPHRLGVRHMGLHGDEFALPGRTLRADGWAEEPETVYLEREITPERLVEMPSDTAEYDSSSVAEILETVPFTRDAERLLPVLGWFYAAPFRPLIEKFTESGEFNHLNVTGDTGSGKTTTLSYLWRCFGMAGEPFSVDSSNFAQVATFSCTNSLPLWFDEYKPSDISSYRLDFFHNLYRKA
;
A
#
# COMPACT_ATOMS: atom_id res chain seq x y z
N TYR A 1 8.04 -30.81 -35.43
CA TYR A 1 7.93 -29.46 -34.86
C TYR A 1 6.47 -28.97 -34.78
N ALA A 2 5.77 -28.75 -35.91
CA ALA A 2 4.40 -28.21 -35.90
C ALA A 2 3.35 -29.02 -35.11
N VAL A 3 3.39 -30.36 -35.19
CA VAL A 3 2.44 -31.24 -34.46
C VAL A 3 2.70 -31.24 -32.94
N GLN A 4 3.98 -31.19 -32.52
CA GLN A 4 4.34 -31.11 -31.10
C GLN A 4 3.92 -29.75 -30.52
N ASN A 5 4.20 -28.65 -31.23
CA ASN A 5 3.78 -27.32 -30.82
C ASN A 5 2.25 -27.21 -30.67
N HIS A 6 1.49 -27.75 -31.64
CA HIS A 6 0.03 -27.80 -31.54
C HIS A 6 -0.46 -28.58 -30.31
N ARG A 7 0.14 -29.74 -29.99
CA ARG A 7 -0.23 -30.51 -28.80
C ARG A 7 0.08 -29.76 -27.51
N THR A 8 1.22 -29.08 -27.42
CA THR A 8 1.58 -28.27 -26.25
C THR A 8 0.58 -27.14 -26.04
N LEU A 9 0.22 -26.41 -27.10
CA LEU A 9 -0.75 -25.30 -27.02
C LEU A 9 -2.17 -25.76 -26.72
N ALA A 10 -2.59 -26.90 -27.28
CA ALA A 10 -3.89 -27.49 -26.98
C ALA A 10 -4.00 -27.90 -25.50
N ARG A 11 -2.94 -28.51 -24.95
CA ARG A 11 -2.91 -28.87 -23.53
C ARG A 11 -2.93 -27.63 -22.63
N HIS A 12 -2.15 -26.59 -22.96
CA HIS A 12 -2.18 -25.32 -22.24
C HIS A 12 -3.59 -24.71 -22.22
N GLU A 13 -4.29 -24.72 -23.35
CA GLU A 13 -5.65 -24.17 -23.42
C GLU A 13 -6.66 -24.95 -22.57
N GLU A 14 -6.53 -26.27 -22.49
CA GLU A 14 -7.35 -27.11 -21.62
C GLU A 14 -7.09 -26.84 -20.12
N GLU A 15 -5.84 -26.55 -19.76
CA GLU A 15 -5.42 -26.34 -18.37
C GLU A 15 -5.62 -24.89 -17.88
N ASN A 16 -5.26 -23.90 -18.72
CA ASN A 16 -5.08 -22.49 -18.36
C ASN A 16 -5.85 -21.51 -19.28
N GLY A 17 -6.73 -22.03 -20.14
CA GLY A 17 -7.51 -21.22 -21.07
C GLY A 17 -6.75 -20.70 -22.28
N PRO A 18 -7.41 -19.91 -23.15
CA PRO A 18 -6.90 -19.58 -24.47
C PRO A 18 -5.83 -18.49 -24.48
N VAL A 19 -5.35 -18.02 -23.33
CA VAL A 19 -4.34 -16.95 -23.25
C VAL A 19 -3.01 -17.56 -22.83
N VAL A 20 -1.93 -17.15 -23.51
CA VAL A 20 -0.56 -17.55 -23.16
C VAL A 20 0.35 -16.32 -23.19
N VAL A 21 1.29 -16.25 -22.24
CA VAL A 21 2.31 -15.20 -22.17
C VAL A 21 3.65 -15.80 -22.56
N GLU A 22 4.32 -15.18 -23.53
CA GLU A 22 5.65 -15.57 -23.99
C GLU A 22 6.32 -14.45 -24.78
N ASP A 23 7.66 -14.44 -24.75
CA ASP A 23 8.51 -13.55 -25.55
C ASP A 23 8.15 -12.05 -25.41
N GLY A 24 7.81 -11.60 -24.19
CA GLY A 24 7.47 -10.21 -23.92
C GLY A 24 6.04 -9.82 -24.28
N LYS A 25 5.15 -10.79 -24.58
CA LYS A 25 3.82 -10.56 -25.13
C LYS A 25 2.75 -11.48 -24.56
N THR A 26 1.51 -11.02 -24.66
CA THR A 26 0.32 -11.83 -24.33
C THR A 26 -0.43 -12.19 -25.61
N TRP A 27 -0.70 -13.48 -25.79
CA TRP A 27 -1.25 -14.06 -27.01
C TRP A 27 -2.59 -14.76 -26.76
N LEU A 28 -3.46 -14.74 -27.76
CA LEU A 28 -4.66 -15.59 -27.86
C LEU A 28 -4.35 -16.83 -28.70
N LEU A 29 -4.71 -18.00 -28.18
CA LEU A 29 -4.72 -19.27 -28.88
C LEU A 29 -6.06 -19.45 -29.59
N HIS A 30 -6.03 -19.67 -30.92
CA HIS A 30 -7.24 -19.93 -31.69
C HIS A 30 -6.97 -20.84 -32.90
N GLY A 31 -8.03 -21.48 -33.41
CA GLY A 31 -8.00 -22.29 -34.64
C GLY A 31 -7.47 -23.71 -34.46
N THR A 32 -7.58 -24.53 -35.52
CA THR A 32 -7.06 -25.89 -35.57
C THR A 32 -6.30 -26.08 -36.89
N PRO A 33 -4.95 -26.17 -36.88
CA PRO A 33 -4.08 -26.20 -35.71
C PRO A 33 -4.07 -24.89 -34.93
N ARG A 34 -3.77 -24.95 -33.63
CA ARG A 34 -3.71 -23.78 -32.74
C ARG A 34 -2.64 -22.80 -33.22
N GLN A 35 -3.05 -21.55 -33.42
CA GLN A 35 -2.20 -20.42 -33.77
C GLN A 35 -2.26 -19.36 -32.68
N LYS A 36 -1.17 -18.60 -32.55
CA LYS A 36 -1.03 -17.49 -31.62
C LYS A 36 -1.36 -16.19 -32.34
N TYR A 37 -2.22 -15.39 -31.71
CA TYR A 37 -2.59 -14.07 -32.17
C TYR A 37 -2.27 -13.06 -31.08
N GLU A 38 -1.48 -12.03 -31.40
CA GLU A 38 -1.06 -11.04 -30.40
C GLU A 38 -2.28 -10.31 -29.84
N LEU A 39 -2.45 -10.33 -28.51
CA LEU A 39 -3.46 -9.55 -27.79
C LEU A 39 -2.85 -8.31 -27.17
N LEU A 40 -1.74 -8.48 -26.46
CA LEU A 40 -1.00 -7.39 -25.81
C LEU A 40 0.46 -7.47 -26.24
N ASN A 41 1.07 -6.31 -26.48
CA ASN A 41 2.51 -6.19 -26.76
C ASN A 41 3.37 -6.11 -25.48
N PHE A 42 2.83 -6.61 -24.37
CA PHE A 42 3.48 -6.70 -23.08
C PHE A 42 2.99 -7.97 -22.37
N GLU A 43 3.78 -8.43 -21.41
CA GLU A 43 3.41 -9.50 -20.50
C GLU A 43 2.60 -8.92 -19.37
N LEU A 44 1.49 -9.55 -19.05
CA LEU A 44 0.83 -9.35 -17.76
C LEU A 44 1.30 -10.46 -16.81
N GLU A 45 1.32 -10.16 -15.52
CA GLU A 45 1.59 -11.09 -14.43
C GLU A 45 0.76 -10.64 -13.23
N VAL A 46 0.14 -11.58 -12.52
CA VAL A 46 -0.56 -11.31 -11.25
C VAL A 46 0.43 -11.49 -10.12
N LEU A 47 0.76 -10.40 -9.42
CA LEU A 47 1.62 -10.44 -8.25
C LEU A 47 0.86 -10.91 -7.00
N SER A 48 -0.40 -10.48 -6.86
CA SER A 48 -1.26 -10.88 -5.75
C SER A 48 -2.74 -10.59 -6.01
N TYR A 49 -3.62 -11.28 -5.30
CA TYR A 49 -5.04 -10.92 -5.18
C TYR A 49 -5.28 -10.20 -3.87
N LEU A 50 -5.83 -8.99 -3.94
CA LEU A 50 -6.07 -8.12 -2.80
C LEU A 50 -7.53 -8.15 -2.39
N GLN A 51 -7.80 -8.67 -1.20
CA GLN A 51 -9.08 -8.52 -0.52
C GLN A 51 -9.07 -7.23 0.30
N VAL A 52 -9.91 -6.26 -0.05
CA VAL A 52 -9.97 -4.98 0.66
C VAL A 52 -11.05 -5.02 1.74
N GLU A 53 -10.71 -4.64 2.98
CA GLU A 53 -11.55 -4.81 4.19
C GLU A 53 -13.00 -4.31 4.05
N ARG A 54 -13.26 -3.34 3.15
CA ARG A 54 -14.60 -2.91 2.71
C ARG A 54 -14.58 -2.42 1.26
N GLY A 55 -14.03 -3.24 0.36
CA GLY A 55 -13.86 -2.86 -1.03
C GLY A 55 -14.02 -4.02 -2.00
N PRO A 56 -14.02 -3.73 -3.31
CA PRO A 56 -13.99 -4.76 -4.33
C PRO A 56 -12.67 -5.53 -4.26
N LEU A 57 -12.71 -6.80 -4.67
CA LEU A 57 -11.52 -7.58 -4.95
C LEU A 57 -10.67 -6.84 -5.99
N ARG A 58 -9.36 -6.86 -5.80
CA ARG A 58 -8.40 -6.34 -6.77
C ARG A 58 -7.34 -7.39 -7.10
N ALA A 59 -6.77 -7.32 -8.28
CA ALA A 59 -5.54 -8.02 -8.62
C ALA A 59 -4.43 -6.99 -8.76
N GLU A 60 -3.30 -7.20 -8.09
CA GLU A 60 -2.09 -6.43 -8.30
C GLU A 60 -1.40 -6.99 -9.54
N LEU A 61 -1.46 -6.24 -10.63
CA LEU A 61 -0.86 -6.65 -11.88
C LEU A 61 0.50 -5.98 -12.06
N LYS A 62 1.45 -6.76 -12.55
CA LYS A 62 2.68 -6.27 -13.15
C LYS A 62 2.59 -6.42 -14.65
N ALA A 63 2.92 -5.36 -15.36
CA ALA A 63 3.05 -5.37 -16.80
C ALA A 63 4.52 -5.17 -17.18
N THR A 64 5.05 -6.03 -18.04
CA THR A 64 6.43 -5.98 -18.53
C THR A 64 6.43 -5.76 -20.04
N LEU A 65 6.92 -4.60 -20.49
CA LEU A 65 7.02 -4.27 -21.91
C LEU A 65 8.23 -4.97 -22.53
N GLU A 66 8.23 -5.12 -23.86
CA GLU A 66 9.40 -5.62 -24.63
C GLU A 66 10.69 -4.82 -24.38
N SER A 67 10.58 -3.53 -24.03
CA SER A 67 11.72 -2.68 -23.68
C SER A 67 12.38 -3.07 -22.35
N GLY A 68 11.73 -3.93 -21.55
CA GLY A 68 12.11 -4.24 -20.17
C GLY A 68 11.55 -3.26 -19.13
N GLU A 69 10.86 -2.20 -19.56
CA GLU A 69 10.15 -1.30 -18.65
C GLU A 69 8.95 -2.02 -18.01
N THR A 70 8.75 -1.79 -16.72
CA THR A 70 7.63 -2.37 -15.96
C THR A 70 6.74 -1.30 -15.33
N PHE A 71 5.49 -1.67 -15.08
CA PHE A 71 4.62 -0.94 -14.18
C PHE A 71 3.75 -1.91 -13.38
N GLU A 72 3.41 -1.51 -12.17
CA GLU A 72 2.58 -2.28 -11.25
C GLU A 72 1.34 -1.47 -10.92
N LYS A 73 0.17 -2.11 -10.96
CA LYS A 73 -1.09 -1.43 -10.66
C LYS A 73 -2.14 -2.39 -10.08
N PRO A 74 -2.79 -2.02 -8.97
CA PRO A 74 -3.95 -2.74 -8.47
C PRO A 74 -5.19 -2.41 -9.32
N ILE A 75 -5.81 -3.42 -9.92
CA ILE A 75 -7.00 -3.27 -10.77
C ILE A 75 -8.18 -4.08 -10.24
N GLU A 76 -9.39 -3.61 -10.50
CA GLU A 76 -10.61 -4.36 -10.20
C GLU A 76 -11.01 -5.26 -11.40
N PRO A 77 -11.65 -6.43 -11.18
CA PRO A 77 -12.13 -7.29 -12.26
C PRO A 77 -13.02 -6.58 -13.29
N LYS A 78 -13.73 -5.52 -12.87
CA LYS A 78 -14.60 -4.71 -13.74
C LYS A 78 -13.86 -3.96 -14.85
N VAL A 79 -12.53 -3.82 -14.77
CA VAL A 79 -11.69 -3.22 -15.81
C VAL A 79 -11.83 -4.00 -17.12
N PHE A 80 -11.88 -5.34 -17.03
CA PHE A 80 -12.08 -6.21 -18.19
C PHE A 80 -13.52 -6.24 -18.73
N ASN A 81 -14.48 -5.59 -18.08
CA ASN A 81 -15.88 -5.62 -18.55
C ASN A 81 -16.13 -4.68 -19.73
N ARG A 82 -15.26 -3.69 -19.94
CA ARG A 82 -15.40 -2.71 -21.02
C ARG A 82 -14.04 -2.26 -21.54
N LYS A 83 -13.96 -2.04 -22.86
CA LYS A 83 -12.73 -1.61 -23.52
C LYS A 83 -12.23 -0.25 -23.02
N ASP A 84 -13.12 0.72 -22.86
CA ASP A 84 -12.75 2.07 -22.41
C ASP A 84 -12.08 2.05 -21.03
N ARG A 85 -12.57 1.24 -20.10
CA ARG A 85 -11.94 1.07 -18.78
C ARG A 85 -10.59 0.38 -18.87
N PHE A 86 -10.47 -0.65 -19.71
CA PHE A 86 -9.21 -1.33 -19.94
C PHE A 86 -8.17 -0.37 -20.54
N ASP A 87 -8.58 0.45 -21.51
CA ASP A 87 -7.73 1.47 -22.11
C ASP A 87 -7.28 2.49 -21.07
N ASP A 88 -8.18 3.03 -20.26
CA ASP A 88 -7.87 4.05 -19.25
C ASP A 88 -7.00 3.49 -18.10
N GLU A 89 -7.34 2.30 -17.59
CA GLU A 89 -6.74 1.77 -16.36
C GLU A 89 -5.46 0.96 -16.59
N ILE A 90 -5.27 0.36 -17.76
CA ILE A 90 -4.10 -0.47 -18.06
C ILE A 90 -3.26 0.16 -19.17
N LEU A 91 -3.87 0.51 -20.30
CA LEU A 91 -3.10 1.07 -21.43
C LEU A 91 -2.73 2.55 -21.25
N GLY A 92 -3.42 3.26 -20.34
CA GLY A 92 -3.16 4.66 -20.02
C GLY A 92 -1.93 4.87 -19.14
N GLU A 93 -1.46 3.82 -18.46
CA GLU A 93 -0.36 3.90 -17.49
C GLU A 93 1.00 4.13 -18.15
N ARG A 94 1.22 3.58 -19.35
CA ARG A 94 2.50 3.70 -20.05
C ARG A 94 2.31 3.92 -21.55
N PHE A 95 3.12 4.80 -22.10
CA PHE A 95 3.18 4.96 -23.55
C PHE A 95 3.65 3.67 -24.22
N GLY A 96 3.01 3.32 -25.34
CA GLY A 96 3.42 2.18 -26.15
C GLY A 96 2.73 0.86 -25.81
N THR A 97 1.95 0.77 -24.74
CA THR A 97 1.08 -0.39 -24.49
C THR A 97 -0.07 -0.43 -25.50
N LYS A 98 -0.35 -1.60 -26.05
CA LYS A 98 -1.36 -1.82 -27.09
C LYS A 98 -2.20 -3.04 -26.78
N PHE A 99 -3.49 -2.92 -27.09
CA PHE A 99 -4.42 -4.03 -27.16
C PHE A 99 -4.85 -4.25 -28.62
N ASN A 100 -4.43 -5.37 -29.19
CA ASN A 100 -4.69 -5.73 -30.58
C ASN A 100 -5.92 -6.62 -30.67
N ILE A 101 -6.81 -6.31 -31.62
CA ILE A 101 -7.98 -7.15 -31.92
C ILE A 101 -7.60 -8.02 -33.12
N PRO A 102 -7.35 -9.32 -32.94
CA PRO A 102 -6.87 -10.17 -34.01
C PRO A 102 -7.97 -10.50 -35.02
N GLN A 103 -7.60 -10.70 -36.29
CA GLN A 103 -8.51 -11.28 -37.29
C GLN A 103 -8.39 -12.81 -37.24
N LEU A 104 -9.49 -13.49 -36.88
CA LEU A 104 -9.57 -14.94 -36.75
C LEU A 104 -10.21 -15.53 -38.00
N GLY A 105 -9.42 -15.64 -39.07
CA GLY A 105 -9.94 -15.97 -40.40
C GLY A 105 -10.83 -14.84 -40.93
N ASP A 106 -12.04 -15.17 -41.39
CA ASP A 106 -13.01 -14.19 -41.91
C ASP A 106 -13.84 -13.48 -40.83
N ARG A 107 -13.53 -13.70 -39.54
CA ARG A 107 -14.29 -13.14 -38.41
C ARG A 107 -13.39 -12.32 -37.49
N THR A 108 -13.86 -11.12 -37.16
CA THR A 108 -13.31 -10.34 -36.05
C THR A 108 -14.03 -10.76 -34.77
N PRO A 109 -13.32 -11.23 -33.73
CA PRO A 109 -13.91 -11.57 -32.45
C PRO A 109 -14.51 -10.33 -31.77
N PHE A 110 -15.51 -10.53 -30.92
CA PHE A 110 -16.00 -9.43 -30.11
C PHE A 110 -14.96 -9.06 -29.06
N VAL A 111 -14.72 -7.76 -28.90
CA VAL A 111 -13.77 -7.22 -27.89
C VAL A 111 -14.09 -7.75 -26.49
N LYS A 112 -15.38 -7.91 -26.17
CA LYS A 112 -15.81 -8.45 -24.88
C LYS A 112 -15.27 -9.87 -24.64
N ASP A 113 -15.26 -10.72 -25.65
CA ASP A 113 -14.78 -12.11 -25.51
C ASP A 113 -13.27 -12.14 -25.25
N LEU A 114 -12.52 -11.22 -25.87
CA LEU A 114 -11.08 -11.07 -25.65
C LEU A 114 -10.77 -10.59 -24.22
N LEU A 115 -11.54 -9.61 -23.73
CA LEU A 115 -11.37 -9.10 -22.37
C LEU A 115 -11.81 -10.13 -21.32
N ASP A 116 -12.89 -10.89 -21.59
CA ASP A 116 -13.32 -11.99 -20.73
C ASP A 116 -12.23 -13.08 -20.68
N ALA A 117 -11.56 -13.38 -21.80
CA ALA A 117 -10.43 -14.32 -21.83
C ALA A 117 -9.24 -13.82 -21.01
N LEU A 118 -8.87 -12.52 -21.12
CA LEU A 118 -7.83 -11.93 -20.27
C LEU A 118 -8.22 -11.95 -18.79
N ARG A 119 -9.49 -11.68 -18.45
CA ARG A 119 -9.98 -11.75 -17.07
C ARG A 119 -9.85 -13.16 -16.50
N MET A 120 -10.24 -14.18 -17.28
CA MET A 120 -10.11 -15.59 -16.86
C MET A 120 -8.65 -15.98 -16.68
N TRP A 121 -7.76 -15.53 -17.57
CA TRP A 121 -6.33 -15.79 -17.46
C TRP A 121 -5.71 -15.10 -16.23
N VAL A 122 -6.17 -13.90 -15.88
CA VAL A 122 -5.82 -13.23 -14.61
C VAL A 122 -6.32 -14.02 -13.41
N ASP A 123 -7.53 -14.59 -13.45
CA ASP A 123 -8.13 -15.36 -12.33
C ASP A 123 -7.48 -16.74 -12.10
N GLN A 124 -6.82 -17.30 -13.13
CA GLN A 124 -6.22 -18.64 -13.10
C GLN A 124 -4.73 -18.65 -12.72
N GLN A 125 -4.10 -17.49 -12.57
CA GLN A 125 -2.70 -17.42 -12.16
C GLN A 125 -2.54 -17.82 -10.70
N ASP A 126 -1.49 -18.62 -10.43
CA ASP A 126 -1.12 -19.00 -9.08
C ASP A 126 -0.40 -17.82 -8.42
N ALA A 127 -1.16 -16.98 -7.72
CA ALA A 127 -0.67 -15.79 -7.03
C ALA A 127 -1.21 -15.73 -5.59
N PRO A 128 -0.42 -15.20 -4.64
CA PRO A 128 -0.81 -15.12 -3.25
C PRO A 128 -2.04 -14.23 -3.06
N HIS A 129 -2.89 -14.61 -2.11
CA HIS A 129 -4.02 -13.79 -1.67
C HIS A 129 -3.60 -12.98 -0.43
N ARG A 130 -3.78 -11.67 -0.49
CA ARG A 130 -3.38 -10.71 0.54
C ARG A 130 -4.56 -9.84 0.97
N LEU A 131 -4.50 -9.35 2.20
CA LEU A 131 -5.42 -8.37 2.77
C LEU A 131 -4.92 -6.96 2.47
N GLY A 132 -5.69 -6.19 1.71
CA GLY A 132 -5.42 -4.78 1.45
C GLY A 132 -6.03 -3.88 2.52
N VAL A 133 -5.21 -3.17 3.27
CA VAL A 133 -5.63 -2.26 4.36
C VAL A 133 -5.40 -0.79 4.00
N ARG A 134 -6.19 0.10 4.60
CA ARG A 134 -6.12 1.56 4.38
C ARG A 134 -5.55 2.34 5.55
N HIS A 135 -5.22 1.65 6.64
CA HIS A 135 -4.59 2.25 7.81
C HIS A 135 -3.16 1.71 7.87
N MET A 136 -2.20 2.62 7.93
CA MET A 136 -0.83 2.26 8.30
C MET A 136 -0.83 1.78 9.75
N GLY A 137 0.03 0.83 10.07
CA GLY A 137 0.18 0.34 11.42
C GLY A 137 -0.12 -1.14 11.58
N LEU A 138 -0.55 -1.52 12.79
CA LEU A 138 -0.62 -2.92 13.20
C LEU A 138 -1.94 -3.60 12.78
N HIS A 139 -1.82 -4.72 12.09
CA HIS A 139 -2.90 -5.58 11.61
C HIS A 139 -2.56 -7.04 11.95
N GLY A 140 -3.15 -7.57 13.01
CA GLY A 140 -2.76 -8.87 13.53
C GLY A 140 -1.35 -8.81 14.12
N ASP A 141 -0.42 -9.56 13.54
CA ASP A 141 1.01 -9.60 13.86
C ASP A 141 1.88 -8.86 12.82
N GLU A 142 1.27 -8.26 11.80
CA GLU A 142 1.94 -7.52 10.75
C GLU A 142 1.76 -6.01 10.90
N PHE A 143 2.83 -5.26 10.68
CA PHE A 143 2.82 -3.80 10.68
C PHE A 143 2.92 -3.28 9.24
N ALA A 144 1.78 -2.91 8.65
CA ALA A 144 1.67 -2.50 7.25
C ALA A 144 2.02 -1.02 7.08
N LEU A 145 2.92 -0.74 6.14
CA LEU A 145 3.40 0.60 5.76
C LEU A 145 3.38 0.76 4.23
N PRO A 146 3.46 2.00 3.70
CA PRO A 146 3.66 2.22 2.27
C PRO A 146 4.82 1.39 1.72
N GLY A 147 4.53 0.59 0.69
CA GLY A 147 5.49 -0.28 0.00
C GLY A 147 6.02 -1.51 0.76
N ARG A 148 5.86 -1.63 2.09
CA ARG A 148 6.42 -2.76 2.87
C ARG A 148 5.62 -3.10 4.11
N THR A 149 5.79 -4.32 4.60
CA THR A 149 5.18 -4.80 5.84
C THR A 149 6.25 -5.39 6.76
N LEU A 150 6.20 -5.04 8.04
CA LEU A 150 7.13 -5.51 9.07
C LEU A 150 6.47 -6.61 9.91
N ARG A 151 7.23 -7.66 10.22
CA ARG A 151 6.91 -8.74 11.17
C ARG A 151 7.92 -8.77 12.31
N ALA A 152 7.71 -9.64 13.28
CA ALA A 152 8.61 -9.81 14.42
C ALA A 152 10.04 -10.23 14.03
N ASP A 153 10.20 -10.90 12.88
CA ASP A 153 11.48 -11.37 12.32
C ASP A 153 12.09 -10.42 11.28
N GLY A 154 11.45 -9.27 11.02
CA GLY A 154 11.94 -8.25 10.10
C GLY A 154 10.97 -7.92 8.97
N TRP A 155 11.49 -7.39 7.86
CA TRP A 155 10.67 -7.06 6.70
C TRP A 155 10.13 -8.33 6.05
N ALA A 156 8.82 -8.41 5.85
CA ALA A 156 8.18 -9.56 5.23
C ALA A 156 8.46 -9.56 3.71
N GLU A 157 9.02 -10.66 3.20
CA GLU A 157 9.16 -10.90 1.75
C GLU A 157 7.80 -11.24 1.12
N GLU A 158 6.99 -12.04 1.84
CA GLU A 158 5.65 -12.46 1.43
C GLU A 158 4.62 -12.06 2.51
N PRO A 159 4.21 -10.79 2.56
CA PRO A 159 3.27 -10.33 3.56
C PRO A 159 1.85 -10.82 3.28
N GLU A 160 1.10 -11.10 4.34
CA GLU A 160 -0.33 -11.41 4.26
C GLU A 160 -1.15 -10.12 4.12
N THR A 161 -0.67 -9.02 4.69
CA THR A 161 -1.32 -7.72 4.74
C THR A 161 -0.46 -6.67 4.04
N VAL A 162 -1.07 -5.90 3.14
CA VAL A 162 -0.42 -4.82 2.40
C VAL A 162 -1.17 -3.52 2.56
N TYR A 163 -0.42 -2.43 2.72
CA TYR A 163 -0.99 -1.10 2.77
C TYR A 163 -1.35 -0.61 1.35
N LEU A 164 -2.56 -0.09 1.19
CA LEU A 164 -3.03 0.50 -0.06
C LEU A 164 -2.80 2.02 -0.02
N GLU A 165 -1.81 2.48 -0.77
CA GLU A 165 -1.48 3.90 -0.87
C GLU A 165 -2.61 4.74 -1.47
N ARG A 166 -2.75 5.97 -0.95
CA ARG A 166 -3.79 6.94 -1.34
C ARG A 166 -3.20 8.29 -1.74
N GLU A 167 -1.88 8.38 -1.81
CA GLU A 167 -1.09 9.57 -2.09
C GLU A 167 -1.31 10.72 -1.11
N ILE A 168 -1.55 10.41 0.16
CA ILE A 168 -1.77 11.41 1.22
C ILE A 168 -0.46 11.81 1.90
N THR A 169 -0.41 13.03 2.45
CA THR A 169 0.82 13.56 3.08
C THR A 169 1.46 12.61 4.10
N PRO A 170 0.73 11.99 5.05
CA PRO A 170 1.36 11.11 6.04
C PRO A 170 2.13 9.92 5.45
N GLU A 171 1.70 9.38 4.30
CA GLU A 171 2.37 8.25 3.64
C GLU A 171 3.78 8.62 3.21
N ARG A 172 3.97 9.86 2.73
CA ARG A 172 5.25 10.39 2.26
C ARG A 172 6.22 10.72 3.38
N LEU A 173 5.73 10.73 4.62
CA LEU A 173 6.52 11.00 5.81
C LEU A 173 7.03 9.71 6.46
N VAL A 174 6.59 8.53 6.01
CA VAL A 174 7.13 7.26 6.49
C VAL A 174 8.55 7.08 5.94
N GLU A 175 9.51 7.02 6.85
CA GLU A 175 10.94 6.84 6.57
C GLU A 175 11.50 5.74 7.48
N MET A 176 11.15 4.48 7.15
CA MET A 176 11.70 3.31 7.83
C MET A 176 12.93 2.79 7.08
N PRO A 177 13.99 2.36 7.80
CA PRO A 177 15.21 1.87 7.18
C PRO A 177 14.94 0.60 6.36
N SER A 178 15.43 0.59 5.12
CA SER A 178 15.17 -0.48 4.15
C SER A 178 16.04 -1.72 4.33
N ASP A 179 17.23 -1.56 4.94
CA ASP A 179 18.34 -2.52 4.83
C ASP A 179 18.80 -3.09 6.17
N THR A 180 18.26 -2.61 7.29
CA THR A 180 18.71 -3.02 8.62
C THR A 180 17.95 -4.28 9.06
N ALA A 181 18.36 -5.44 8.54
CA ALA A 181 18.00 -6.73 9.13
C ALA A 181 18.59 -6.86 10.56
N GLU A 182 19.63 -6.09 10.88
CA GLU A 182 20.27 -6.06 12.18
C GLU A 182 20.29 -4.63 12.74
N TYR A 183 19.85 -4.46 13.97
CA TYR A 183 20.02 -3.22 14.73
C TYR A 183 21.42 -3.19 15.35
N ASP A 184 22.01 -1.99 15.49
CA ASP A 184 23.28 -1.85 16.21
C ASP A 184 23.06 -2.06 17.71
N SER A 185 23.37 -3.26 18.18
CA SER A 185 23.26 -3.63 19.59
C SER A 185 24.10 -2.77 20.53
N SER A 186 25.24 -2.22 20.08
CA SER A 186 26.08 -1.34 20.89
C SER A 186 25.41 0.03 21.03
N SER A 187 24.87 0.57 19.93
CA SER A 187 24.09 1.81 19.96
C SER A 187 22.85 1.66 20.84
N VAL A 188 22.13 0.53 20.76
CA VAL A 188 20.97 0.27 21.63
C VAL A 188 21.38 0.19 23.10
N ALA A 189 22.48 -0.50 23.42
CA ALA A 189 22.99 -0.55 24.79
C ALA A 189 23.35 0.85 25.30
N GLU A 190 24.06 1.66 24.51
CA GLU A 190 24.40 3.04 24.86
C GLU A 190 23.15 3.90 25.09
N ILE A 191 22.12 3.78 24.23
CA ILE A 191 20.84 4.47 24.43
C ILE A 191 20.21 4.07 25.77
N LEU A 192 20.13 2.76 26.06
CA LEU A 192 19.53 2.26 27.29
C LEU A 192 20.30 2.69 28.55
N GLU A 193 21.63 2.77 28.47
CA GLU A 193 22.49 3.26 29.55
C GLU A 193 22.36 4.78 29.74
N THR A 194 22.15 5.54 28.65
CA THR A 194 22.12 7.01 28.70
C THR A 194 20.75 7.60 29.00
N VAL A 195 19.65 6.95 28.59
CA VAL A 195 18.26 7.39 28.81
C VAL A 195 17.97 7.76 30.27
N PRO A 196 18.41 6.99 31.30
CA PRO A 196 18.21 7.36 32.70
C PRO A 196 18.85 8.67 33.13
N PHE A 197 19.90 9.13 32.43
CA PHE A 197 20.62 10.37 32.72
C PHE A 197 20.01 11.60 32.02
N THR A 198 18.84 11.46 31.41
CA THR A 198 18.11 12.60 30.84
C THR A 198 17.75 13.62 31.92
N ARG A 199 17.89 14.92 31.60
CA ARG A 199 17.80 16.03 32.55
C ARG A 199 16.46 16.08 33.32
N ASP A 200 15.37 15.72 32.65
CA ASP A 200 14.00 15.75 33.20
C ASP A 200 13.30 14.40 32.95
N ALA A 201 13.81 13.32 33.56
CA ALA A 201 13.30 11.95 33.36
C ALA A 201 11.80 11.81 33.62
N GLU A 202 11.28 12.46 34.68
CA GLU A 202 9.84 12.44 35.01
C GLU A 202 8.96 13.03 33.89
N ARG A 203 9.51 13.89 33.02
CA ARG A 203 8.78 14.50 31.90
C ARG A 203 8.99 13.74 30.60
N LEU A 204 10.22 13.27 30.33
CA LEU A 204 10.53 12.57 29.08
C LEU A 204 10.02 11.13 29.08
N LEU A 205 10.13 10.41 30.19
CA LEU A 205 9.75 8.98 30.24
C LEU A 205 8.26 8.74 29.92
N PRO A 206 7.29 9.55 30.39
CA PRO A 206 5.89 9.39 29.95
C PRO A 206 5.70 9.62 28.46
N VAL A 207 6.40 10.60 27.88
CA VAL A 207 6.37 10.87 26.43
C VAL A 207 6.94 9.67 25.68
N LEU A 208 8.11 9.19 26.08
CA LEU A 208 8.75 8.02 25.48
C LEU A 208 7.88 6.77 25.61
N GLY A 209 7.31 6.52 26.79
CA GLY A 209 6.40 5.41 27.03
C GLY A 209 5.15 5.47 26.16
N TRP A 210 4.59 6.66 25.94
CA TRP A 210 3.48 6.86 25.00
C TRP A 210 3.89 6.53 23.56
N PHE A 211 5.05 6.99 23.11
CA PHE A 211 5.58 6.66 21.78
C PHE A 211 5.78 5.15 21.60
N TYR A 212 6.33 4.44 22.59
CA TYR A 212 6.47 2.98 22.56
C TYR A 212 5.14 2.23 22.63
N ALA A 213 4.11 2.80 23.26
CA ALA A 213 2.78 2.21 23.32
C ALA A 213 1.98 2.41 22.01
N ALA A 214 2.21 3.50 21.28
CA ALA A 214 1.44 3.86 20.09
C ALA A 214 1.41 2.76 19.01
N PRO A 215 2.54 2.11 18.62
CA PRO A 215 2.52 0.98 17.68
C PRO A 215 1.60 -0.19 18.06
N PHE A 216 1.29 -0.32 19.35
CA PHE A 216 0.44 -1.37 19.90
C PHE A 216 -0.98 -0.88 20.21
N ARG A 217 -1.35 0.33 19.80
CA ARG A 217 -2.68 0.92 19.99
C ARG A 217 -3.81 -0.07 19.68
N PRO A 218 -3.84 -0.80 18.54
CA PRO A 218 -4.92 -1.74 18.26
C PRO A 218 -5.02 -2.92 19.23
N LEU A 219 -3.94 -3.27 19.92
CA LEU A 219 -3.94 -4.27 20.99
C LEU A 219 -4.41 -3.65 22.31
N ILE A 220 -3.93 -2.45 22.63
CA ILE A 220 -4.31 -1.71 23.84
C ILE A 220 -5.82 -1.47 23.86
N GLU A 221 -6.39 -0.97 22.77
CA GLU A 221 -7.83 -0.73 22.63
C GLU A 221 -8.68 -2.02 22.74
N LYS A 222 -8.10 -3.21 22.48
CA LYS A 222 -8.83 -4.47 22.65
C LYS A 222 -8.96 -4.90 24.10
N PHE A 223 -7.99 -4.58 24.96
CA PHE A 223 -7.98 -5.05 26.36
C PHE A 223 -8.32 -3.96 27.38
N THR A 224 -8.30 -2.68 27.00
CA THR A 224 -8.75 -1.59 27.89
C THR A 224 -10.27 -1.52 27.95
N GLU A 225 -10.82 -1.22 29.12
CA GLU A 225 -12.27 -1.08 29.30
C GLU A 225 -12.86 0.08 28.49
N SER A 226 -12.07 1.14 28.26
CA SER A 226 -12.48 2.29 27.46
C SER A 226 -12.51 1.97 25.95
N GLY A 227 -11.71 1.00 25.50
CA GLY A 227 -11.49 0.78 24.07
C GLY A 227 -10.79 1.93 23.35
N GLU A 228 -10.11 2.81 24.11
CA GLU A 228 -9.53 4.06 23.62
C GLU A 228 -8.02 4.13 23.94
N PHE A 229 -7.26 4.78 23.06
CA PHE A 229 -5.87 5.15 23.28
C PHE A 229 -5.76 6.65 23.56
N ASN A 230 -5.00 7.03 24.59
CA ASN A 230 -4.96 8.42 25.04
C ASN A 230 -4.17 9.31 24.07
N HIS A 231 -4.56 10.58 23.94
CA HIS A 231 -3.74 11.57 23.26
C HIS A 231 -2.59 12.07 24.15
N LEU A 232 -1.50 12.49 23.51
CA LEU A 232 -0.37 13.14 24.16
C LEU A 232 -0.35 14.64 23.82
N ASN A 233 -0.41 15.48 24.84
CA ASN A 233 -0.25 16.92 24.71
C ASN A 233 1.04 17.37 25.41
N VAL A 234 1.99 17.92 24.64
CA VAL A 234 3.26 18.43 25.16
C VAL A 234 3.22 19.95 25.16
N THR A 235 3.20 20.55 26.36
CA THR A 235 3.11 22.01 26.55
C THR A 235 4.38 22.58 27.17
N GLY A 236 4.61 23.88 26.97
CA GLY A 236 5.73 24.61 27.55
C GLY A 236 6.11 25.83 26.72
N ASP A 237 7.00 26.67 27.25
CA ASP A 237 7.37 27.95 26.63
C ASP A 237 8.18 27.77 25.33
N THR A 238 8.10 28.74 24.43
CA THR A 238 8.93 28.80 23.22
C THR A 238 10.41 28.66 23.59
N GLY A 239 11.15 27.81 22.87
CA GLY A 239 12.57 27.55 23.15
C GLY A 239 12.84 26.46 24.20
N SER A 240 11.81 25.83 24.77
CA SER A 240 11.99 24.74 25.74
C SER A 240 12.39 23.38 25.13
N GLY A 241 12.65 23.32 23.82
CA GLY A 241 13.10 22.11 23.12
C GLY A 241 12.01 21.10 22.72
N LYS A 242 10.72 21.40 22.90
CA LYS A 242 9.59 20.47 22.60
C LYS A 242 9.62 19.94 21.16
N THR A 243 9.61 20.85 20.19
CA THR A 243 9.60 20.54 18.75
C THR A 243 10.80 19.68 18.38
N THR A 244 11.99 20.00 18.90
CA THR A 244 13.20 19.22 18.67
C THR A 244 13.07 17.80 19.24
N THR A 245 12.64 17.66 20.50
CA THR A 245 12.46 16.35 21.13
C THR A 245 11.41 15.50 20.42
N LEU A 246 10.26 16.09 20.08
CA LEU A 246 9.19 15.38 19.36
C LEU A 246 9.63 14.97 17.96
N SER A 247 10.33 15.83 17.23
CA SER A 247 10.89 15.50 15.92
C SER A 247 11.85 14.31 15.99
N TYR A 248 12.75 14.27 16.99
CA TYR A 248 13.63 13.11 17.18
C TYR A 248 12.87 11.83 17.49
N LEU A 249 11.92 11.88 18.42
CA LEU A 249 11.10 10.71 18.75
C LEU A 249 10.29 10.24 17.55
N TRP A 250 9.69 11.15 16.78
CA TRP A 250 8.92 10.81 15.59
C TRP A 250 9.77 10.07 14.56
N ARG A 251 11.03 10.50 14.38
CA ARG A 251 12.04 9.82 13.54
C ARG A 251 12.43 8.45 14.05
N CYS A 252 12.58 8.26 15.36
CA CYS A 252 12.84 6.95 15.94
C CYS A 252 11.72 5.93 15.64
N PHE A 253 10.49 6.41 15.39
CA PHE A 253 9.33 5.58 15.06
C PHE A 253 8.99 5.61 13.56
N GLY A 254 9.97 5.95 12.71
CA GLY A 254 9.85 5.81 11.27
C GLY A 254 9.12 6.93 10.56
N MET A 255 9.00 8.11 11.18
CA MET A 255 8.33 9.27 10.59
C MET A 255 9.28 10.45 10.48
N ALA A 256 9.22 11.21 9.39
CA ALA A 256 10.09 12.33 9.12
C ALA A 256 9.34 13.57 8.62
N GLY A 257 10.07 14.67 8.43
CA GLY A 257 9.53 15.93 7.93
C GLY A 257 8.92 16.82 9.02
N GLU A 258 8.01 17.68 8.59
CA GLU A 258 7.39 18.71 9.43
C GLU A 258 6.08 18.20 10.08
N PRO A 259 5.74 18.69 11.28
CA PRO A 259 4.45 18.39 11.90
C PRO A 259 3.26 18.85 11.07
N PHE A 260 2.12 18.21 11.29
CA PHE A 260 0.87 18.62 10.67
C PHE A 260 0.34 19.92 11.27
N SER A 261 -0.15 20.82 10.43
CA SER A 261 -0.83 22.03 10.89
C SER A 261 -2.28 21.75 11.31
N VAL A 262 -2.65 22.28 12.47
CA VAL A 262 -4.03 22.27 13.00
C VAL A 262 -4.98 23.10 12.11
N ASP A 263 -4.46 24.09 11.36
CA ASP A 263 -5.25 24.95 10.46
C ASP A 263 -5.32 24.42 9.01
N SER A 264 -4.91 23.17 8.79
CA SER A 264 -4.99 22.52 7.47
C SER A 264 -6.44 22.34 6.99
N SER A 265 -6.63 22.08 5.70
CA SER A 265 -7.98 21.91 5.12
C SER A 265 -8.71 20.72 5.73
N ASN A 266 -10.05 20.78 5.81
CA ASN A 266 -10.85 19.69 6.38
C ASN A 266 -10.55 18.32 5.73
N PHE A 267 -10.32 18.30 4.41
CA PHE A 267 -9.94 17.08 3.70
C PHE A 267 -8.58 16.54 4.15
N ALA A 268 -7.57 17.41 4.29
CA ALA A 268 -6.26 17.04 4.77
C ALA A 268 -6.32 16.51 6.22
N GLN A 269 -7.08 17.16 7.11
CA GLN A 269 -7.25 16.68 8.48
C GLN A 269 -7.91 15.30 8.54
N VAL A 270 -9.00 15.09 7.80
CA VAL A 270 -9.67 13.77 7.76
C VAL A 270 -8.73 12.69 7.24
N ALA A 271 -7.99 12.98 6.17
CA ALA A 271 -7.01 12.06 5.62
C ALA A 271 -5.91 11.73 6.65
N THR A 272 -5.38 12.73 7.35
CA THR A 272 -4.36 12.55 8.39
C THR A 272 -4.89 11.74 9.57
N PHE A 273 -6.03 12.09 10.16
CA PHE A 273 -6.56 11.38 11.32
C PHE A 273 -6.99 9.93 11.01
N SER A 274 -7.32 9.62 9.75
CA SER A 274 -7.71 8.27 9.31
C SER A 274 -6.59 7.49 8.63
N CYS A 275 -5.35 7.98 8.65
CA CYS A 275 -4.27 7.34 7.90
C CYS A 275 -3.65 6.15 8.63
N THR A 276 -3.77 6.08 9.96
CA THR A 276 -3.02 5.16 10.79
C THR A 276 -3.84 4.68 11.98
N ASN A 277 -3.60 3.44 12.41
CA ASN A 277 -4.15 2.89 13.65
C ASN A 277 -3.08 2.73 14.76
N SER A 278 -1.81 3.06 14.49
CA SER A 278 -0.73 2.82 15.45
C SER A 278 0.52 3.69 15.32
N LEU A 279 0.77 4.33 14.17
CA LEU A 279 1.82 5.35 14.04
C LEU A 279 1.44 6.65 14.78
N PRO A 280 2.35 7.24 15.57
CA PRO A 280 2.18 8.58 16.12
C PRO A 280 1.97 9.64 15.03
N LEU A 281 0.97 10.49 15.21
CA LEU A 281 0.78 11.70 14.41
C LEU A 281 1.08 12.94 15.25
N TRP A 282 1.92 13.82 14.74
CA TRP A 282 2.32 15.03 15.44
C TRP A 282 1.70 16.27 14.79
N PHE A 283 0.89 16.99 15.56
CA PHE A 283 0.37 18.30 15.21
C PHE A 283 1.09 19.38 16.02
N ASP A 284 1.52 20.46 15.38
CA ASP A 284 2.18 21.60 16.05
C ASP A 284 1.42 22.91 15.80
N GLU A 285 1.83 23.96 16.50
CA GLU A 285 1.26 25.31 16.45
C GLU A 285 -0.22 25.40 16.83
N TYR A 286 -0.66 24.59 17.81
CA TYR A 286 -1.99 24.73 18.40
C TYR A 286 -2.15 26.07 19.15
N LYS A 287 -2.61 27.10 18.44
CA LYS A 287 -2.92 28.44 18.96
C LYS A 287 -4.37 28.79 18.64
N PRO A 288 -5.33 28.45 19.51
CA PRO A 288 -6.76 28.69 19.27
C PRO A 288 -7.12 30.13 18.93
N SER A 289 -6.34 31.12 19.38
CA SER A 289 -6.52 32.54 19.06
C SER A 289 -6.30 32.86 17.59
N ASP A 290 -5.45 32.08 16.92
CA ASP A 290 -4.95 32.36 15.57
C ASP A 290 -5.70 31.51 14.52
N ILE A 291 -6.51 30.55 14.97
CA ILE A 291 -7.24 29.59 14.14
C ILE A 291 -8.72 30.00 14.09
N SER A 292 -9.33 29.94 12.90
CA SER A 292 -10.76 30.21 12.78
C SER A 292 -11.59 29.22 13.61
N SER A 293 -12.64 29.70 14.28
CA SER A 293 -13.48 28.85 15.16
C SER A 293 -14.03 27.61 14.45
N TYR A 294 -14.50 27.76 13.21
CA TYR A 294 -15.00 26.65 12.41
C TYR A 294 -13.97 25.53 12.18
N ARG A 295 -12.72 25.89 11.87
CA ARG A 295 -11.65 24.91 11.66
C ARG A 295 -11.20 24.27 12.97
N LEU A 296 -11.17 25.05 14.05
CA LEU A 296 -10.85 24.55 15.38
C LEU A 296 -11.88 23.53 15.86
N ASP A 297 -13.18 23.84 15.72
CA ASP A 297 -14.27 22.93 16.05
C ASP A 297 -14.21 21.64 15.22
N PHE A 298 -13.85 21.75 13.94
CA PHE A 298 -13.66 20.60 13.07
C PHE A 298 -12.49 19.72 13.54
N PHE A 299 -11.35 20.32 13.82
CA PHE A 299 -10.18 19.62 14.36
C PHE A 299 -10.52 18.92 15.68
N HIS A 300 -11.18 19.60 16.63
CA HIS A 300 -11.59 18.99 17.91
C HIS A 300 -12.55 17.82 17.73
N ASN A 301 -13.43 17.89 16.74
CA ASN A 301 -14.34 16.79 16.43
C ASN A 301 -13.62 15.57 15.86
N LEU A 302 -12.56 15.77 15.07
CA LEU A 302 -11.71 14.68 14.60
C LEU A 302 -10.84 14.13 15.74
N TYR A 303 -10.17 15.01 16.48
CA TYR A 303 -9.33 14.67 17.62
C TYR A 303 -10.08 13.81 18.64
N ARG A 304 -11.33 14.16 19.00
CA ARG A 304 -12.16 13.36 19.92
C ARG A 304 -12.47 11.95 19.42
N LYS A 305 -12.53 11.75 18.11
CA LYS A 305 -12.87 10.45 17.49
C LYS A 305 -11.62 9.62 17.14
N ALA A 306 -10.45 10.24 17.25
CA ALA A 306 -9.19 9.70 16.79
C ALA A 306 -8.56 8.76 17.79
#